data_AF-A0A7W9WE39-F1
#
_entry.id   AF-A0A7W9WE39-F1
#
_cell.length_a   1.000
_cell.length_b   1.000
_cell.length_c   1.000
_cell.angle_alpha   90.00
_cell.angle_beta   90.00
_cell.angle_gamma   90.00
#
_symmetry.space_group_name_H-M   'P 1'
#
loop_
_entity.id
_entity.type
_entity.pdbx_description
1 polymer ?
#
loop_
_entity_poly.entity_id
_entity_poly.type
_entity_poly.pdbx_seq_one_letter_code
_entity_poly.pdbx_strand_id
1 'polypeptide(L)'
;MNQKRFSTSLAILALLLSSHLLYAQTGAGNGTAGIQDATTQVTSYFDPLTKLMYAIGAVLGLVGAIKVYSKWNSGDQDTQKTAVSWFGSMIFLVIVATVVRSFFL
;
A
#
# COMPACT_ATOMS: atom_id res chain seq x y z
N MET A 1 -25.79 32.72 50.39
CA MET A 1 -25.14 33.07 49.10
C MET A 1 -24.05 32.07 48.65
N ASN A 2 -23.44 31.29 49.57
CA ASN A 2 -22.34 30.36 49.23
C ASN A 2 -22.76 29.04 48.55
N GLN A 3 -23.95 28.51 48.84
CA GLN A 3 -24.45 27.27 48.22
C GLN A 3 -24.65 27.39 46.69
N LYS A 4 -25.17 28.54 46.22
CA LYS A 4 -25.36 28.81 44.79
C LYS A 4 -24.03 28.98 44.05
N ARG A 5 -23.04 29.61 44.70
CA ARG A 5 -21.69 29.78 44.14
C ARG A 5 -20.94 28.45 44.00
N PHE A 6 -21.08 27.56 44.98
CA PHE A 6 -20.50 26.22 44.95
C PHE A 6 -21.12 25.36 43.83
N SER A 7 -22.45 25.41 43.68
CA SER A 7 -23.17 24.73 42.59
C SER A 7 -22.75 25.24 41.21
N THR A 8 -22.57 26.55 41.03
CA THR A 8 -22.08 27.12 39.76
C THR A 8 -20.63 26.74 39.46
N SER A 9 -19.74 26.70 40.46
CA SER A 9 -18.36 26.25 40.26
C SER A 9 -18.28 24.77 39.87
N LEU A 10 -19.14 23.94 40.45
CA LEU A 10 -19.22 22.51 40.10
C LEU A 10 -19.76 22.30 38.69
N ALA A 11 -20.74 23.10 38.25
CA ALA A 11 -21.27 23.06 36.89
C ALA A 11 -20.24 23.49 35.83
N ILE A 12 -19.41 24.49 36.12
CA ILE A 12 -18.33 24.93 35.23
C ILE A 12 -17.25 23.84 35.12
N LEU A 13 -16.88 23.21 36.23
CA LEU A 13 -15.94 22.10 36.23
C LEU A 13 -16.48 20.90 35.43
N ALA A 14 -17.76 20.56 35.58
CA ALA A 14 -18.41 19.52 34.80
C ALA A 14 -18.45 19.85 33.30
N LEU A 15 -18.62 21.12 32.91
CA LEU A 15 -18.62 21.56 31.52
C LEU A 15 -17.21 21.53 30.90
N LEU A 16 -16.18 21.89 31.66
CA LEU A 16 -14.77 21.80 31.24
C LEU A 16 -14.32 20.34 31.13
N LEU A 17 -14.85 19.47 31.99
CA LEU A 17 -14.68 18.03 31.84
C LEU A 17 -15.51 17.50 30.64
N SER A 18 -16.62 18.17 30.33
CA SER A 18 -17.45 18.02 29.13
C SER A 18 -16.67 17.91 27.82
N SER A 19 -15.81 18.91 27.64
CA SER A 19 -15.14 19.20 26.38
C SER A 19 -14.09 18.17 25.96
N HIS A 20 -13.47 17.44 26.89
CA HIS A 20 -12.46 16.43 26.53
C HIS A 20 -13.07 15.12 26.01
N LEU A 21 -14.34 14.83 26.33
CA LEU A 21 -15.06 13.69 25.76
C LEU A 21 -15.52 13.95 24.31
N LEU A 22 -15.68 15.21 23.90
CA LEU A 22 -16.02 15.56 22.51
C LEU A 22 -14.88 15.28 21.52
N TYR A 23 -13.61 15.48 21.93
CA TYR A 23 -12.45 15.19 21.07
C TYR A 23 -12.28 13.70 20.73
N ALA A 24 -12.84 12.80 21.54
CA ALA A 24 -12.86 11.37 21.24
C ALA A 24 -13.95 11.00 20.20
N GLN A 25 -14.99 11.81 20.07
CA GLN A 25 -16.16 11.50 19.23
C GLN A 25 -15.98 11.93 17.76
N THR A 26 -15.05 12.84 17.47
CA THR A 26 -14.77 13.30 16.09
C THR A 26 -13.78 12.43 15.31
N GLY A 27 -13.18 11.40 15.93
CA GLY A 27 -12.15 10.57 15.29
C GLY A 27 -12.30 9.05 15.40
N ALA A 28 -13.06 8.53 16.38
CA ALA A 28 -13.00 7.10 16.72
C ALA A 28 -14.26 6.27 16.38
N GLY A 29 -15.28 6.85 15.73
CA GLY A 29 -16.60 6.22 15.61
C GLY A 29 -17.22 6.16 14.22
N ASN A 30 -16.53 6.65 13.18
CA ASN A 30 -17.07 6.64 11.82
C ASN A 30 -16.35 5.55 11.03
N GLY A 31 -17.06 4.56 10.48
CA GLY A 31 -16.44 3.49 9.68
C GLY A 31 -15.49 4.03 8.60
N THR A 32 -15.75 5.24 8.10
CA THR A 32 -14.89 6.00 7.19
C THR A 32 -13.49 6.32 7.73
N ALA A 33 -13.35 6.65 9.02
CA ALA A 33 -12.05 6.92 9.63
C ALA A 33 -11.20 5.63 9.71
N GLY A 34 -11.81 4.51 10.13
CA GLY A 34 -11.15 3.21 10.10
C GLY A 34 -10.78 2.75 8.68
N ILE A 35 -11.62 3.05 7.68
CA ILE A 35 -11.32 2.77 6.26
C ILE A 35 -10.15 3.63 5.76
N GLN A 36 -10.09 4.91 6.12
CA GLN A 36 -8.99 5.80 5.75
C GLN A 36 -7.67 5.37 6.41
N ASP A 37 -7.69 4.97 7.68
CA ASP A 37 -6.53 4.44 8.37
C ASP A 37 -6.05 3.13 7.72
N ALA A 38 -6.96 2.18 7.47
CA ALA A 38 -6.61 0.92 6.78
C ALA A 38 -6.05 1.17 5.37
N THR A 39 -6.61 2.12 4.62
CA THR A 39 -6.13 2.52 3.29
C THR A 39 -4.72 3.12 3.37
N THR A 40 -4.45 3.96 4.36
CA THR A 40 -3.12 4.55 4.57
C THR A 40 -2.08 3.48 4.92
N GLN A 41 -2.46 2.52 5.77
CA GLN A 41 -1.57 1.39 6.09
C GLN A 41 -1.29 0.53 4.84
N VAL A 42 -2.33 0.19 4.07
CA VAL A 42 -2.19 -0.62 2.85
C VAL A 42 -1.33 0.10 1.80
N THR A 43 -1.59 1.39 1.53
CA THR A 43 -0.82 2.20 0.57
C THR A 43 0.64 2.39 0.97
N SER A 44 0.96 2.45 2.27
CA SER A 44 2.35 2.54 2.75
C SER A 44 3.24 1.36 2.33
N TYR A 45 2.63 0.18 2.08
CA TYR A 45 3.35 -1.00 1.62
C TYR A 45 3.62 -1.00 0.10
N PHE A 46 2.96 -0.15 -0.70
CA PHE A 46 3.09 -0.22 -2.16
C PHE A 46 4.48 0.16 -2.65
N ASP A 47 5.11 1.17 -2.06
CA ASP A 47 6.46 1.60 -2.44
C ASP A 47 7.52 0.51 -2.18
N PRO A 48 7.62 -0.11 -0.98
CA PRO A 48 8.53 -1.22 -0.77
C PRO A 48 8.18 -2.45 -1.62
N LEU A 49 6.89 -2.76 -1.82
CA LEU A 49 6.47 -3.86 -2.68
C LEU A 49 6.86 -3.63 -4.16
N THR A 50 6.74 -2.41 -4.66
CA THR A 50 7.14 -2.04 -6.03
C THR A 50 8.64 -2.23 -6.24
N LYS A 51 9.46 -1.79 -5.28
CA LYS A 51 10.92 -2.01 -5.32
C LYS A 51 11.26 -3.50 -5.31
N LEU A 52 10.58 -4.28 -4.47
CA LEU A 52 10.76 -5.73 -4.42
C LEU A 52 10.37 -6.39 -5.75
N MET A 53 9.26 -5.98 -6.36
CA MET A 53 8.81 -6.48 -7.66
C MET A 53 9.86 -6.22 -8.76
N TYR A 54 10.45 -5.02 -8.80
CA TYR A 54 11.53 -4.72 -9.74
C TYR A 54 12.79 -5.55 -9.49
N ALA A 55 13.16 -5.79 -8.24
CA ALA A 55 14.28 -6.65 -7.91
C ALA A 55 14.04 -8.09 -8.37
N ILE A 56 12.84 -8.64 -8.13
CA ILE A 56 12.47 -9.98 -8.60
C ILE A 56 12.44 -10.04 -10.14
N GLY A 57 11.85 -9.02 -10.78
CA GLY A 57 11.83 -8.89 -12.23
C GLY A 57 13.24 -8.89 -12.84
N ALA A 58 14.18 -8.17 -12.24
CA ALA A 58 15.58 -8.18 -12.68
C ALA A 58 16.21 -9.57 -12.58
N VAL A 59 16.01 -10.29 -11.47
CA VAL A 59 16.55 -11.64 -11.27
C VAL A 59 15.94 -12.64 -12.27
N LEU A 60 14.61 -12.65 -12.42
CA LEU A 60 13.93 -13.53 -13.38
C LEU A 60 14.28 -13.17 -14.84
N GLY A 61 14.51 -11.88 -15.12
CA GLY A 61 14.98 -11.38 -16.41
C GLY A 61 16.32 -11.99 -16.79
N LEU A 62 17.28 -11.97 -15.88
CA LEU A 62 18.59 -12.58 -16.08
C LEU A 62 18.50 -14.11 -16.26
N VAL A 63 17.72 -14.80 -15.43
CA VAL A 63 17.54 -16.27 -15.55
C VAL A 63 16.94 -16.66 -16.91
N GLY A 64 15.93 -15.93 -17.37
CA GLY A 64 15.33 -16.18 -18.67
C GLY A 64 16.28 -15.86 -19.83
N ALA A 65 17.08 -14.80 -19.73
CA ALA A 65 18.11 -14.46 -20.72
C ALA A 65 19.16 -15.57 -20.84
N ILE A 66 19.63 -16.14 -19.73
CA ILE A 66 20.55 -17.29 -19.72
C ILE A 66 19.94 -18.49 -20.46
N LYS A 67 18.64 -18.76 -20.25
CA LYS A 67 17.94 -19.86 -20.91
C LYS A 67 17.80 -19.64 -22.42
N VAL A 68 17.48 -18.41 -22.84
CA VAL A 68 17.41 -18.05 -24.27
C VAL A 68 18.78 -18.16 -24.92
N TYR A 69 19.83 -17.67 -24.26
CA TYR A 69 21.21 -17.79 -24.73
C TYR A 69 21.63 -19.26 -24.89
N SER A 70 21.28 -20.11 -23.91
CA SER A 70 21.57 -21.54 -23.98
C SER A 70 20.91 -22.20 -25.21
N LYS A 71 19.63 -21.91 -25.47
CA LYS A 71 18.91 -22.43 -26.66
C LYS A 71 19.47 -21.89 -27.98
N TRP A 72 19.87 -20.62 -28.00
CA TRP A 72 20.47 -19.99 -29.17
C TRP A 72 21.77 -20.69 -29.55
N ASN A 73 22.64 -20.98 -28.58
CA ASN A 73 23.90 -21.67 -28.84
C ASN A 73 23.74 -23.14 -29.21
N SER A 74 22.65 -23.80 -28.79
CA SER A 74 22.36 -25.18 -29.19
C SER A 74 21.70 -25.29 -30.57
N GLY A 75 21.45 -24.18 -31.27
CA GLY A 75 20.79 -24.18 -32.58
C GLY A 75 19.32 -24.61 -32.52
N ASP A 76 18.66 -24.45 -31.37
CA ASP A 76 17.27 -24.85 -31.17
C ASP A 76 16.33 -23.95 -32.00
N GLN A 77 15.46 -24.56 -32.82
CA GLN A 77 14.49 -23.83 -33.66
C GLN A 77 13.45 -23.06 -32.82
N ASP A 78 13.22 -23.46 -31.57
CA ASP A 78 12.31 -22.78 -30.64
C ASP A 78 12.96 -21.58 -29.92
N THR A 79 14.18 -21.18 -30.28
CA THR A 79 14.87 -20.05 -29.64
C THR A 79 14.08 -18.75 -29.79
N GLN A 80 13.58 -18.42 -30.99
CA GLN A 80 12.79 -17.21 -31.19
C GLN A 80 11.50 -17.22 -30.36
N LYS A 81 10.79 -18.36 -30.34
CA LYS A 81 9.57 -18.53 -29.53
C LYS A 81 9.86 -18.36 -28.04
N THR A 82 10.96 -18.91 -27.56
CA THR A 82 11.39 -18.79 -26.16
C THR A 82 11.79 -17.35 -25.84
N ALA A 83 12.52 -16.69 -26.72
CA ALA A 83 12.97 -15.30 -26.55
C ALA A 83 11.78 -14.34 -26.48
N VAL A 84 10.83 -14.44 -27.41
CA VAL A 84 9.63 -13.59 -27.44
C VAL A 84 8.75 -13.84 -26.21
N SER A 85 8.55 -15.10 -25.80
CA SER A 85 7.76 -15.44 -24.63
C SER A 85 8.37 -14.92 -23.32
N TRP A 86 9.68 -15.06 -23.15
CA TRP A 86 10.40 -14.53 -21.99
C TRP A 86 10.34 -13.00 -21.94
N PHE A 87 10.63 -12.34 -23.07
CA PHE A 87 10.67 -10.88 -23.11
C PHE A 87 9.28 -10.27 -22.89
N GLY A 88 8.24 -10.85 -23.49
CA GLY A 88 6.85 -10.44 -23.27
C GLY A 88 6.43 -10.61 -21.81
N SER A 89 6.81 -11.72 -21.17
CA SER A 89 6.57 -11.94 -19.73
C SER A 89 7.26 -10.89 -18.86
N MET A 90 8.44 -10.42 -19.28
CA MET A 90 9.24 -9.46 -18.53
C MET A 90 8.64 -8.04 -18.60
N ILE A 91 8.16 -7.63 -19.77
CA ILE A 91 7.40 -6.39 -19.94
C ILE A 91 6.12 -6.43 -19.10
N PHE A 92 5.39 -7.54 -19.15
CA PHE A 92 4.16 -7.71 -18.37
C PHE A 92 4.40 -7.52 -16.87
N LEU A 93 5.45 -8.13 -16.32
CA LEU A 93 5.79 -8.04 -14.89
C LEU A 93 6.07 -6.58 -14.46
N VAL A 94 6.79 -5.80 -15.28
CA VAL A 94 7.05 -4.38 -15.01
C VAL A 94 5.78 -3.54 -15.10
N ILE A 95 4.92 -3.79 -16.08
CA ILE A 95 3.64 -3.06 -16.26
C ILE A 95 2.70 -3.35 -15.09
N VAL A 96 2.59 -4.60 -14.63
CA VAL A 96 1.74 -4.96 -13.49
C VAL A 96 2.06 -4.13 -12.25
N ALA A 97 3.34 -3.86 -11.97
CA ALA A 97 3.73 -3.00 -10.85
C ALA A 97 3.12 -1.59 -10.96
N THR A 98 3.10 -1.02 -12.16
CA THR A 98 2.53 0.33 -12.42
C THR A 98 1.00 0.32 -12.37
N VAL A 99 0.37 -0.73 -12.88
CA VAL A 99 -1.08 -0.88 -12.91
C VAL A 99 -1.63 -1.06 -11.49
N VAL A 100 -1.01 -1.93 -10.69
CA VAL A 100 -1.36 -2.12 -9.28
C VAL A 100 -1.25 -0.78 -8.54
N ARG A 101 -0.16 -0.03 -8.71
CA ARG A 101 -0.05 1.31 -8.11
C ARG A 101 -1.17 2.27 -8.55
N SER A 102 -1.58 2.22 -9.82
CA SER A 102 -2.61 3.11 -10.41
C SER A 102 -4.04 2.76 -10.00
N PHE A 103 -4.31 1.56 -9.49
CA PHE A 103 -5.64 1.17 -9.01
C PHE A 103 -5.90 1.57 -7.55
N PHE A 104 -4.84 1.78 -6.76
CA PHE A 104 -4.92 1.99 -5.31
C PHE A 104 -4.45 3.38 -4.85
N LEU A 105 -3.89 4.20 -5.75
CA LEU A 105 -3.53 5.61 -5.54
C LEU A 105 -4.32 6.48 -6.52
#